data_AF-F3M5V3-F1
#
_entry.id   AF-F3M5V3-F1
#
_cell.length_a   1.000
_cell.length_b   1.000
_cell.length_c   1.000
_cell.angle_alpha   90.00
_cell.angle_beta   90.00
_cell.angle_gamma   90.00
#
_symmetry.space_group_name_H-M   'P 1'
#
loop_
_entity.id
_entity.type
_entity.pdbx_description
1 polymer ?
#
loop_
_entity_poly.entity_id
_entity_poly.type
_entity_poly.pdbx_seq_one_letter_code
_entity_poly.pdbx_strand_id
1 'polypeptide(L)' 'MQVITLCGSTKFKAQFREAEASLTLSGHIVLSVGFFEQSDGIEITE' A
#
# COMPACT_ATOMS: atom_id res chain seq x y z
N MET A 1 -2.54 -0.08 -19.30
CA MET A 1 -2.44 0.96 -18.26
C MET A 1 -3.81 1.20 -17.66
N GLN A 2 -3.96 1.01 -16.36
CA GLN A 2 -5.18 1.29 -15.59
C GLN A 2 -4.80 1.99 -14.28
N VAL A 3 -5.78 2.65 -13.66
CA VAL A 3 -5.65 3.17 -12.28
C VAL A 3 -6.22 2.12 -11.33
N ILE A 4 -5.40 1.63 -10.41
CA ILE A 4 -5.72 0.53 -9.50
C ILE A 4 -5.62 1.04 -8.06
N THR A 5 -6.67 0.86 -7.27
CA THR A 5 -6.64 1.17 -5.83
C THR A 5 -6.43 -0.11 -5.04
N LEU A 6 -5.39 -0.15 -4.20
CA LEU A 6 -5.17 -1.25 -3.27
C LEU A 6 -5.97 -1.01 -1.99
N CYS A 7 -6.88 -1.93 -1.69
CA CYS A 7 -7.73 -1.89 -0.50
C CYS A 7 -7.38 -3.06 0.42
N GLY A 8 -7.31 -2.81 1.73
CA GLY A 8 -7.01 -3.85 2.71
C GLY A 8 -6.58 -3.30 4.07
N SER A 9 -6.27 -4.20 4.98
CA SER A 9 -5.76 -3.85 6.31
C SER A 9 -4.29 -3.46 6.26
N THR A 10 -3.91 -2.39 6.97
CA THR A 10 -2.52 -1.90 7.08
C THR A 10 -1.55 -2.92 7.70
N LYS A 11 -2.06 -3.96 8.38
CA LYS A 11 -1.25 -5.06 8.92
C LYS A 11 -0.48 -5.84 7.85
N PHE A 12 -0.89 -5.72 6.59
CA PHE A 12 -0.33 -6.45 5.46
C PHE A 12 0.67 -5.64 4.63
N LYS A 13 1.50 -4.82 5.30
CA LYS A 13 2.49 -3.94 4.65
C LYS A 13 3.34 -4.65 3.60
N ALA A 14 3.82 -5.86 3.89
CA ALA A 14 4.65 -6.63 2.96
C ALA A 14 3.89 -6.97 1.66
N GLN A 15 2.63 -7.40 1.77
CA GLN A 15 1.77 -7.73 0.64
C GLN A 15 1.45 -6.49 -0.21
N PHE A 16 1.24 -5.34 0.44
CA PHE A 16 1.07 -4.07 -0.28
C PHE A 16 2.31 -3.71 -1.09
N ARG A 17 3.53 -3.85 -0.52
CA ARG A 17 4.78 -3.57 -1.26
C ARG A 17 4.99 -4.47 -2.46
N GLU A 18 4.68 -5.75 -2.31
CA GLU A 18 4.77 -6.72 -3.42
C GLU A 18 3.77 -6.38 -4.55
N ALA A 19 2.51 -6.07 -4.19
CA ALA A 19 1.48 -5.70 -5.15
C ALA A 19 1.80 -4.36 -5.85
N GLU A 20 2.27 -3.35 -5.11
CA GLU A 20 2.76 -2.08 -5.66
C GLU A 20 3.84 -2.31 -6.73
N ALA A 21 4.88 -3.07 -6.40
CA ALA A 21 5.98 -3.34 -7.33
C ALA A 21 5.50 -4.06 -8.60
N SER A 22 4.70 -5.11 -8.45
CA SER A 22 4.17 -5.89 -9.57
C SER A 22 3.29 -5.04 -10.50
N LEU A 23 2.36 -4.27 -9.94
CA LEU A 23 1.41 -3.46 -10.71
C LEU A 23 2.06 -2.22 -11.35
N THR A 24 3.02 -1.59 -10.68
CA THR A 24 3.75 -0.45 -11.27
C THR A 24 4.68 -0.89 -12.39
N LEU A 25 5.38 -2.02 -12.23
CA LEU A 25 6.24 -2.60 -13.28
C LEU A 25 5.45 -3.04 -14.52
N SER A 26 4.20 -3.46 -14.35
CA SER A 26 3.29 -3.78 -15.46
C SER A 26 2.64 -2.53 -16.09
N GLY A 27 2.99 -1.33 -15.64
CA GLY A 27 2.57 -0.06 -16.26
C GLY A 27 1.20 0.44 -15.80
N HIS A 28 0.81 0.14 -14.56
CA HIS A 28 -0.39 0.69 -13.94
C HIS A 28 -0.07 1.84 -12.97
N ILE A 29 -0.99 2.78 -12.83
CA ILE A 29 -0.96 3.77 -11.76
C ILE A 29 -1.61 3.12 -10.53
N VAL A 30 -0.88 3.04 -9.42
CA VAL A 30 -1.34 2.35 -8.22
C VAL A 30 -1.58 3.37 -7.11
N LEU A 31 -2.82 3.42 -6.61
CA LEU A 31 -3.21 4.19 -5.43
C LEU A 31 -3.16 3.24 -4.22
N SER A 32 -2.08 3.33 -3.45
CA SER A 32 -1.88 2.53 -2.26
C SER A 32 -2.23 3.29 -0.97
N VAL A 33 -2.34 2.58 0.14
CA VAL A 33 -2.51 3.20 1.47
C VAL A 33 -1.24 3.93 1.88
N GLY A 34 -1.38 5.19 2.30
CA GLY A 34 -0.24 6.06 2.61
C GLY A 34 0.38 5.83 3.99
N PHE A 35 -0.38 5.33 4.95
CA PHE A 35 0.03 5.21 6.35
C PHE A 35 0.04 3.75 6.81
N PHE A 36 1.24 3.21 7.02
CA PHE A 36 1.45 1.90 7.66
C PHE A 36 1.93 2.01 9.11
N GLU A 37 2.16 3.22 9.61
CA GLU A 37 2.79 3.51 10.90
C GLU A 37 2.04 2.92 12.09
N GLN A 38 0.70 2.88 12.06
CA GLN A 38 -0.11 2.18 13.07
C GLN A 38 0.21 0.69 13.17
N SER A 39 0.59 0.05 12.06
CA SER A 39 0.96 -1.37 12.05
C SER A 39 2.41 -1.61 12.46
N ASP A 40 3.26 -0.58 12.38
CA ASP A 40 4.63 -0.59 12.89
C ASP A 40 4.70 -0.24 14.39
N GLY A 41 3.55 -0.03 15.04
CA GLY A 41 3.46 0.32 16.47
C GLY A 41 3.88 1.75 16.78
N ILE A 42 3.96 2.60 15.77
CA ILE A 42 4.26 4.02 15.93
C ILE A 42 2.96 4.72 16.31
N GLU A 43 2.92 5.30 17.52
CA GLU A 43 1.83 6.20 17.90
C GLU A 43 1.89 7.45 17.04
N ILE A 44 0.92 7.56 16.14
CA ILE A 44 0.66 8.78 15.38
C ILE A 44 -0.29 9.61 16.24
N THR A 45 0.06 10.87 16.51
CA THR A 45 -0.70 11.77 17.40
C THR A 45 -2.14 11.98 16.92
N GLU A 46 -3.06 12.19 17.88
CA GLU A 46 -4.52 12.41 17.69
C GLU A 46 -4.90 13.50 16.67
#